data_AF-A0A2G9UZX3-F1
#
_entry.id   AF-A0A2G9UZX3-F1
#
_cell.length_a   1.000
_cell.length_b   1.000
_cell.length_c   1.000
_cell.angle_alpha   90.00
_cell.angle_beta   90.00
_cell.angle_gamma   90.00
#
_symmetry.space_group_name_H-M   'P 1'
#
loop_
_entity.id
_entity.type
_entity.pdbx_description
1 polymer ?
#
loop_
_entity_poly.entity_id
_entity_poly.type
_entity_poly.pdbx_seq_one_letter_code
_entity_poly.pdbx_strand_id
1 'polypeptide(L)'
;MTAAELVVRFVDYYSTFDASQYAIYIDKGLVARRKQVSGDVHLLLVDPYSRMTVCRSSVAAKAFADSMLYLRRKMAHGQFLDTFPKFPEASLFRSQTKWVSWRIHSREKKAFLDKRSLDQP
;
A
#
# COMPACT_ATOMS: atom_id res chain seq x y z
N MET A 1 -10.25 21.96 -8.99
CA MET A 1 -9.98 20.52 -8.85
C MET A 1 -11.12 19.89 -8.09
N THR A 2 -11.79 18.91 -8.67
CA THR A 2 -12.88 18.19 -7.97
C THR A 2 -12.31 17.04 -7.13
N ALA A 3 -13.09 16.51 -6.19
CA ALA A 3 -12.69 15.35 -5.41
C ALA A 3 -12.41 14.13 -6.31
N ALA A 4 -13.23 13.92 -7.35
CA ALA A 4 -13.03 12.84 -8.32
C ALA A 4 -11.70 13.00 -9.09
N GLU A 5 -11.41 14.21 -9.56
CA GLU A 5 -10.14 14.50 -10.25
C GLU A 5 -8.93 14.24 -9.34
N LEU A 6 -9.02 14.63 -8.06
CA LEU A 6 -7.97 14.38 -7.07
C LEU A 6 -7.73 12.88 -6.85
N VAL A 7 -8.79 12.07 -6.76
CA VAL A 7 -8.69 10.62 -6.59
C VAL A 7 -8.01 9.96 -7.80
N VAL A 8 -8.38 10.36 -9.03
CA VAL A 8 -7.74 9.85 -10.25
C VAL A 8 -6.26 10.20 -10.25
N ARG A 9 -5.91 11.47 -10.01
CA ARG A 9 -4.50 11.90 -9.96
C ARG A 9 -3.71 11.20 -8.86
N PHE A 10 -4.33 10.97 -7.70
CA PHE A 10 -3.72 10.24 -6.59
C PHE A 10 -3.37 8.80 -7.01
N VAL A 11 -4.33 8.08 -7.60
CA VAL A 11 -4.10 6.70 -8.06
C VAL A 11 -3.06 6.65 -9.17
N ASP A 12 -3.12 7.56 -10.14
CA ASP A 12 -2.15 7.62 -11.22
C ASP A 12 -0.73 7.85 -10.68
N TYR A 13 -0.55 8.82 -9.79
CA TYR A 13 0.73 9.13 -9.17
C TYR A 13 1.30 7.92 -8.42
N TYR A 14 0.51 7.31 -7.53
CA TYR A 14 1.01 6.21 -6.70
C TYR A 14 1.10 4.87 -7.45
N SER A 15 0.49 4.74 -8.63
CA SER A 15 0.65 3.55 -9.48
C SER A 15 2.04 3.40 -10.08
N THR A 16 2.79 4.50 -10.18
CA THR A 16 4.17 4.53 -10.73
C THR A 16 5.21 4.87 -9.66
N PHE A 17 4.79 5.02 -8.41
CA PHE A 17 5.66 5.36 -7.30
C PHE A 17 6.63 4.22 -6.97
N ASP A 18 7.93 4.50 -7.07
CA ASP A 18 8.97 3.54 -6.72
C ASP A 18 9.35 3.62 -5.24
N ALA A 19 8.70 2.77 -4.44
CA ALA A 19 9.00 2.64 -3.02
C ALA A 19 10.43 2.16 -2.74
N SER A 20 11.17 1.58 -3.69
CA SER A 20 12.57 1.19 -3.49
C SER A 20 13.52 2.38 -3.53
N GLN A 21 13.15 3.45 -4.23
CA GLN A 21 13.98 4.63 -4.42
C GLN A 21 13.56 5.81 -3.55
N TYR A 22 12.28 5.88 -3.17
CA TYR A 22 11.72 7.07 -2.55
C TYR A 22 11.13 6.82 -1.15
N ALA A 23 11.05 7.89 -0.38
CA ALA A 23 10.39 7.97 0.91
C ALA A 23 9.44 9.17 0.92
N ILE A 24 8.29 9.00 1.57
CA ILE A 24 7.23 10.00 1.69
C ILE A 24 7.35 10.66 3.06
N TYR A 25 7.64 11.97 3.06
CA TYR A 25 7.73 12.80 4.26
C TYR A 25 6.47 13.66 4.36
N ILE A 26 5.56 13.27 5.25
CA ILE A 26 4.27 13.97 5.41
C ILE A 26 4.50 15.39 5.97
N ASP A 27 5.41 15.53 6.93
CA ASP A 27 5.76 16.80 7.59
C ASP A 27 6.21 17.89 6.60
N LYS A 28 6.85 17.47 5.50
CA LYS A 28 7.40 18.38 4.48
C LYS A 28 6.61 18.38 3.18
N GLY A 29 5.55 17.57 3.09
CA GLY A 29 4.79 17.39 1.86
C GLY A 29 5.67 16.98 0.66
N LEU A 30 6.74 16.21 0.90
CA LEU A 30 7.72 15.90 -0.14
C LEU A 30 8.05 14.41 -0.24
N VAL A 31 8.43 14.03 -1.44
CA VAL A 31 9.00 12.73 -1.75
C VAL A 31 10.49 12.91 -1.97
N ALA A 32 11.31 12.27 -1.15
CA ALA A 32 12.77 12.36 -1.23
C ALA A 32 13.38 11.01 -1.62
N ARG A 33 14.47 11.08 -2.39
CA ARG A 33 15.27 9.91 -2.73
C ARG A 33 15.91 9.34 -1.46
N ARG A 34 15.92 8.02 -1.35
CA ARG A 34 16.55 7.31 -0.23
C ARG A 34 18.06 7.47 -0.29
N LYS A 35 18.67 7.61 0.89
CA LYS A 35 20.13 7.67 1.05
C LYS A 35 20.81 6.30 0.95
N GLN A 36 20.10 5.21 1.23
CA GLN A 36 20.63 3.84 1.19
C GLN A 36 19.55 2.83 0.81
N VAL A 37 19.88 1.87 -0.05
CA VAL A 37 18.94 0.88 -0.63
C VAL A 37 19.26 -0.56 -0.16
N SER A 38 20.22 -0.77 0.74
CA SER A 38 20.57 -2.14 1.16
C SER A 38 19.53 -2.70 2.14
N GLY A 39 18.86 -3.79 1.76
CA GLY A 39 17.90 -4.52 2.60
C GLY A 39 16.52 -4.64 1.97
N ASP A 40 15.55 -5.17 2.73
CA ASP A 40 14.17 -5.30 2.29
C ASP A 40 13.54 -3.93 1.97
N VAL A 41 12.85 -3.86 0.83
CA VAL A 41 12.17 -2.63 0.38
C VAL A 41 10.91 -2.40 1.21
N HIS A 42 11.05 -1.63 2.28
CA HIS A 42 9.91 -1.13 3.06
C HIS A 42 9.20 0.01 2.33
N LEU A 43 7.91 0.22 2.60
CA LEU A 43 7.25 1.49 2.28
C LEU A 43 7.68 2.50 3.36
N LEU A 44 8.35 3.58 2.97
CA LEU A 44 8.76 4.63 3.91
C LEU A 44 7.75 5.75 3.87
N LEU A 45 6.73 5.64 4.71
CA LEU A 45 5.78 6.71 5.00
C LEU A 45 6.13 7.26 6.38
N VAL A 46 6.89 8.36 6.41
CA VAL A 46 7.46 8.91 7.64
C VAL A 46 6.38 9.69 8.38
N ASP A 47 6.20 9.33 9.64
CA ASP A 47 5.29 10.01 10.56
C ASP A 47 5.75 11.46 10.79
N PRO A 48 4.84 12.45 10.81
CA PRO A 48 5.23 13.85 10.92
C PRO A 48 5.76 14.24 12.32
N TYR A 49 5.50 13.41 13.34
CA TYR A 49 5.87 13.68 14.73
C TYR A 49 7.01 12.77 15.23
N SER A 50 7.50 11.85 14.40
CA SER A 50 8.57 10.92 14.76
C SER A 50 9.44 10.58 13.56
N ARG A 51 10.68 10.15 13.80
CA ARG A 51 11.61 9.75 12.73
C ARG A 51 11.33 8.35 12.17
N MET A 52 10.17 7.76 12.47
CA MET A 52 9.82 6.38 12.14
C MET A 52 8.83 6.31 10.98
N THR A 53 8.92 5.24 10.20
CA THR A 53 7.86 4.90 9.24
C THR A 53 6.65 4.30 9.96
N VAL A 54 5.45 4.70 9.54
CA VAL A 54 4.20 4.04 9.99
C VAL A 54 4.03 2.66 9.34
N CYS A 55 4.66 2.44 8.18
CA CYS A 55 4.59 1.19 7.45
C CYS A 55 5.72 0.23 7.87
N ARG A 56 5.55 -0.45 9.00
CA ARG A 56 6.56 -1.36 9.58
C ARG A 56 6.63 -2.74 8.92
N SER A 57 5.67 -3.08 8.07
CA SER A 57 5.62 -4.38 7.38
C SER A 57 6.56 -4.38 6.17
N SER A 58 7.40 -5.41 6.04
CA SER A 58 8.29 -5.61 4.87
C SER A 58 7.49 -5.83 3.58
N VAL A 59 6.25 -6.31 3.69
CA VAL A 59 5.40 -6.56 2.53
C VAL A 59 4.49 -5.39 2.15
N ALA A 60 4.51 -4.29 2.93
CA ALA A 60 3.65 -3.13 2.69
C ALA A 60 3.90 -2.47 1.34
N ALA A 61 5.17 -2.33 0.92
CA ALA A 61 5.52 -1.71 -0.36
C ALA A 61 4.90 -2.46 -1.53
N LYS A 62 5.03 -3.79 -1.54
CA LYS A 62 4.49 -4.64 -2.61
C LYS A 62 2.95 -4.63 -2.61
N ALA A 63 2.34 -4.76 -1.44
CA ALA A 63 0.88 -4.70 -1.32
C ALA A 63 0.31 -3.36 -1.81
N PHE A 64 0.98 -2.24 -1.48
CA PHE A 64 0.60 -0.91 -1.92
C PHE A 64 0.72 -0.76 -3.45
N ALA A 65 1.86 -1.14 -4.02
CA ALA A 65 2.10 -1.06 -5.46
C ALA A 65 1.07 -1.89 -6.26
N ASP A 66 0.84 -3.15 -5.86
CA ASP A 66 -0.15 -4.02 -6.52
C ASP A 66 -1.57 -3.45 -6.42
N SER A 67 -1.93 -2.84 -5.28
CA SER A 67 -3.24 -2.22 -5.07
C SER A 67 -3.43 -0.98 -5.95
N MET A 68 -2.44 -0.09 -6.02
CA MET A 68 -2.50 1.12 -6.85
C MET A 68 -2.53 0.78 -8.34
N LEU A 69 -1.75 -0.20 -8.77
CA LEU A 69 -1.76 -0.71 -10.13
C LEU A 69 -3.12 -1.32 -10.50
N TYR A 70 -3.72 -2.07 -9.58
CA TYR A 70 -5.06 -2.62 -9.76
C TYR A 70 -6.11 -1.52 -9.90
N LEU A 71 -6.12 -0.55 -8.97
CA LEU A 71 -7.04 0.59 -9.00
C LEU A 71 -6.92 1.36 -10.32
N ARG A 72 -5.71 1.71 -10.74
CA ARG A 72 -5.49 2.44 -11.99
C ARG A 72 -6.09 1.72 -13.19
N ARG A 73 -5.81 0.41 -13.32
CA ARG A 73 -6.37 -0.39 -14.42
C ARG A 73 -7.89 -0.40 -14.38
N LYS A 74 -8.49 -0.49 -13.20
CA LYS A 74 -9.94 -0.58 -13.05
C LYS A 74 -10.64 0.75 -13.30
N MET A 75 -10.08 1.84 -12.79
CA MET A 75 -10.55 3.20 -13.05
C MET A 75 -10.48 3.57 -14.53
N ALA A 76 -9.48 3.09 -15.27
CA ALA A 76 -9.41 3.26 -16.72
C ALA A 76 -10.60 2.60 -17.48
N HIS A 77 -11.32 1.69 -16.84
CA HIS A 77 -12.53 1.05 -17.38
C HIS A 77 -13.83 1.57 -16.71
N GLY A 78 -13.80 2.73 -16.04
CA GLY A 78 -14.96 3.31 -15.32
C GLY A 78 -15.29 2.65 -13.97
N GLN A 79 -14.58 1.58 -13.59
CA GLN A 79 -14.78 0.88 -12.32
C GLN A 79 -14.17 1.69 -11.16
N PHE A 80 -14.71 1.55 -9.94
CA PHE A 80 -14.38 2.41 -8.77
C PHE A 80 -14.71 3.91 -8.91
N LEU A 81 -15.30 4.32 -10.04
CA LEU A 81 -15.88 5.66 -10.22
C LEU A 81 -17.40 5.54 -10.19
N ASP A 82 -17.96 4.76 -11.11
CA ASP A 82 -19.41 4.61 -11.26
C ASP A 82 -20.03 3.72 -10.18
N THR A 83 -19.21 2.91 -9.50
CA THR A 83 -19.65 1.96 -8.46
C THR A 83 -19.50 2.50 -7.03
N PHE A 84 -19.18 3.78 -6.88
CA PHE A 84 -19.14 4.46 -5.58
C PHE A 84 -20.52 4.43 -4.91
N PRO A 85 -20.63 4.13 -3.60
CA PRO A 85 -19.57 3.80 -2.63
C PRO A 85 -19.36 2.30 -2.40
N LYS A 86 -20.00 1.41 -3.19
CA LYS A 86 -20.09 -0.02 -2.87
C LYS A 86 -18.90 -0.85 -3.34
N PHE A 87 -18.23 -0.45 -4.43
CA PHE A 87 -17.00 -1.06 -4.95
C PHE A 87 -16.97 -2.61 -4.96
N PRO A 88 -17.93 -3.30 -5.59
CA PRO A 88 -17.95 -4.76 -5.67
C PRO A 88 -16.63 -5.36 -6.23
N GLU A 89 -15.91 -4.60 -7.06
CA GLU A 89 -14.63 -4.95 -7.66
C GLU A 89 -13.52 -5.15 -6.61
N ALA A 90 -13.65 -4.57 -5.41
CA ALA A 90 -12.72 -4.84 -4.31
C ALA A 90 -12.70 -6.32 -3.91
N SER A 91 -13.82 -7.03 -4.06
CA SER A 91 -13.90 -8.48 -3.82
C SER A 91 -13.11 -9.26 -4.86
N LEU A 92 -13.08 -8.79 -6.12
CA LEU A 92 -12.27 -9.39 -7.18
C LEU A 92 -10.78 -9.22 -6.90
N PHE A 93 -10.35 -8.05 -6.42
CA PHE A 93 -8.96 -7.86 -5.99
C PHE A 93 -8.58 -8.86 -4.91
N ARG A 94 -9.46 -9.07 -3.93
CA ARG A 94 -9.24 -10.03 -2.84
C ARG A 94 -9.09 -11.46 -3.33
N SER A 95 -9.88 -11.88 -4.32
CA SER A 95 -9.79 -13.24 -4.88
C SER A 95 -8.56 -13.41 -5.78
N GLN A 96 -8.26 -12.45 -6.65
CA GLN A 96 -7.12 -12.49 -7.56
C GLN A 96 -5.78 -12.44 -6.82
N THR A 97 -5.71 -11.68 -5.73
CA THR A 97 -4.50 -11.57 -4.91
C THR A 97 -4.42 -12.64 -3.82
N LYS A 98 -5.28 -13.66 -3.81
CA LYS A 98 -5.30 -14.68 -2.72
C LYS A 98 -3.95 -15.35 -2.49
N TRP A 99 -3.20 -15.59 -3.56
CA TRP A 99 -1.96 -16.39 -3.57
C TRP A 99 -0.69 -15.57 -3.82
N VAL A 100 -0.77 -14.24 -3.83
CA VAL A 100 0.42 -13.40 -3.99
C VAL A 100 1.26 -13.42 -2.72
N SER A 101 2.59 -13.36 -2.88
CA SER A 101 3.56 -13.58 -1.81
C SER A 101 3.37 -12.66 -0.60
N TRP A 102 3.05 -11.38 -0.82
CA TRP A 102 2.83 -10.43 0.28
C TRP A 102 1.60 -10.78 1.12
N ARG A 103 0.55 -11.35 0.50
CA ARG A 103 -0.68 -11.73 1.21
C ARG A 103 -0.46 -13.01 2.01
N ILE A 104 0.27 -13.97 1.45
CA ILE A 104 0.65 -15.20 2.15
C ILE A 104 1.49 -14.85 3.39
N HIS A 105 2.56 -14.07 3.21
CA HIS A 105 3.42 -13.62 4.30
C HIS A 105 2.64 -12.89 5.40
N SER A 106 1.72 -11.99 5.02
CA SER A 106 0.90 -11.28 6.00
C SER A 106 -0.01 -12.22 6.81
N ARG A 107 -0.50 -13.31 6.22
CA ARG A 107 -1.36 -14.30 6.91
C ARG A 107 -0.53 -15.17 7.85
N GLU A 108 0.63 -15.63 7.40
CA GLU A 108 1.55 -16.43 8.22
C GLU A 108 2.07 -15.64 9.42
N LYS A 109 2.49 -14.39 9.19
CA LYS A 109 2.93 -13.50 10.26
C LYS A 109 1.83 -13.26 11.28
N LYS A 110 0.58 -13.06 10.84
CA LYS A 110 -0.57 -12.92 11.74
C LYS A 110 -0.78 -14.20 12.56
N ALA A 111 -0.81 -15.36 11.92
CA ALA A 111 -1.00 -16.64 12.61
C ALA A 111 0.11 -16.92 13.64
N PHE A 112 1.34 -16.52 13.35
CA PHE A 112 2.46 -16.62 14.30
C PHE A 112 2.28 -15.69 15.50
N LEU A 113 1.86 -14.44 15.28
CA LEU A 113 1.59 -13.48 16.36
C LEU A 113 0.42 -13.94 17.25
N ASP A 114 -0.67 -14.41 16.63
CA ASP A 114 -1.87 -14.88 17.34
C ASP A 114 -1.54 -16.09 18.24
N LYS A 115 -0.70 -17.03 17.77
CA LYS A 115 -0.19 -18.13 18.59
C LYS A 115 0.62 -17.62 19.79
N ARG A 116 1.55 -16.71 19.55
CA ARG A 116 2.41 -16.15 20.60
C ARG A 116 1.64 -15.38 21.67
N SER A 117 0.54 -14.71 21.30
CA SER A 117 -0.34 -14.02 22.27
C SER A 117 -1.16 -14.98 23.14
N LEU A 118 -1.44 -16.20 22.66
CA LEU A 118 -2.11 -17.23 23.44
C LEU A 118 -1.15 -17.93 24.42
N ASP A 119 0.15 -17.93 24.11
CA ASP A 119 1.20 -18.56 24.92
C ASP A 119 1.79 -17.63 26.01
N GLN A 120 1.32 -16.39 26.14
CA GLN A 120 1.71 -15.48 27.23
C GLN A 120 0.65 -15.53 28.36
N PRO A 121 1.04 -15.85 29.62
CA PRO A 121 0.13 -15.97 30.76
C PRO A 121 -0.48 -14.64 31.22
#